data_AF-A0A920EGL2-F1
#
_entry.id   AF-A0A920EGL2-F1
#
_cell.length_a   1.000
_cell.length_b   1.000
_cell.length_c   1.000
_cell.angle_alpha   90.00
_cell.angle_beta   90.00
_cell.angle_gamma   90.00
#
_symmetry.space_group_name_H-M   'P 1'
#
loop_
_entity.id
_entity.type
_entity.pdbx_description
1 polymer ?
#
loop_
_entity_poly.entity_id
_entity_poly.type
_entity_poly.pdbx_seq_one_letter_code
_entity_poly.pdbx_strand_id
1 'polypeptide(L)'
;MAVHVPLTIEAQMESRALMMSTNNILSPASGEPIIVPSQDVVLGLYYMTRQKLNAKGEGMVFADHKEASRAYHSGIVDLQAIVKVRIVHEALNDIENQSMKVNLKYMKQP
;
A
#
# COMPACT_ATOMS: atom_id res chain seq x y z
N MET A 1 11.87 -9.99 -26.66
CA MET A 1 11.71 -8.52 -26.70
C MET A 1 12.97 -7.95 -27.33
N ALA A 2 12.85 -7.07 -28.31
CA ALA A 2 14.01 -6.42 -28.93
C ALA A 2 14.48 -5.25 -28.06
N VAL A 3 15.79 -5.04 -28.00
CA VAL A 3 16.40 -3.96 -27.22
C VAL A 3 17.11 -3.01 -28.18
N HIS A 4 16.74 -1.73 -28.13
CA HIS A 4 17.28 -0.67 -28.98
C HIS A 4 17.92 0.42 -28.12
N VAL A 5 18.97 1.06 -28.64
CA VAL A 5 19.73 2.09 -27.91
C VAL A 5 19.59 3.43 -28.64
N PRO A 6 19.01 4.47 -28.02
CA PRO A 6 18.96 5.81 -28.59
C PRO A 6 20.35 6.46 -28.52
N LEU A 7 20.87 6.91 -29.67
CA LEU A 7 22.25 7.41 -29.77
C LEU A 7 22.35 8.94 -29.66
N THR A 8 21.41 9.69 -30.23
CA THR A 8 21.43 11.16 -30.20
C THR A 8 20.96 11.70 -28.86
N ILE A 9 21.45 12.88 -28.47
CA ILE A 9 21.02 13.54 -27.23
C ILE A 9 19.53 13.83 -27.25
N GLU A 10 18.99 14.24 -28.40
CA GLU A 10 17.56 14.49 -28.59
C GLU A 10 16.73 13.22 -28.35
N ALA A 11 17.11 12.10 -28.95
CA ALA A 11 16.40 10.82 -28.76
C ALA A 11 16.51 10.31 -27.32
N GLN A 12 17.65 10.54 -26.65
CA GLN A 12 17.81 10.19 -25.23
C GLN A 12 16.91 11.04 -24.33
N MET A 13 16.81 12.36 -24.61
CA MET A 13 15.94 13.27 -23.88
C MET A 13 14.47 12.90 -24.08
N GLU A 14 14.05 12.61 -25.32
CA GLU A 14 12.68 12.20 -25.63
C GLU A 14 12.33 10.85 -24.99
N SER A 15 13.23 9.87 -25.06
CA SER A 15 13.03 8.56 -24.43
C SER A 15 12.83 8.68 -22.92
N ARG A 16 13.56 9.61 -22.28
CA ARG A 16 13.43 9.88 -20.84
C ARG A 16 12.18 10.66 -20.49
N ALA A 17 11.84 11.67 -21.28
CA ALA A 17 10.72 12.58 -20.99
C ALA A 17 9.35 11.97 -21.34
N LEU A 18 9.25 11.14 -22.38
CA LEU A 18 7.98 10.64 -22.90
C LEU A 18 7.86 9.12 -22.84
N MET A 19 8.91 8.39 -23.18
CA MET A 19 8.83 6.91 -23.31
C MET A 19 9.18 6.15 -22.03
N MET A 20 9.59 6.84 -20.96
CA MET A 20 9.92 6.20 -19.69
C MET A 20 8.68 5.55 -19.07
N SER A 21 8.85 4.33 -18.53
CA SER A 21 7.73 3.55 -17.96
C SER A 21 6.97 4.26 -16.85
N THR A 22 7.66 5.09 -16.05
CA THR A 22 7.06 5.89 -14.97
C THR A 22 6.04 6.90 -15.47
N ASN A 23 6.10 7.30 -16.74
CA ASN A 23 5.17 8.25 -17.34
C ASN A 23 3.91 7.54 -17.88
N ASN A 24 3.99 6.23 -18.11
CA ASN A 24 2.95 5.44 -18.75
C ASN A 24 2.12 4.66 -17.71
N ILE A 25 1.50 5.37 -16.75
CA ILE A 25 0.73 4.75 -15.64
C ILE A 25 -0.72 4.45 -16.05
N LEU A 26 -1.30 5.28 -16.93
CA LEU A 26 -2.70 5.21 -17.32
C LEU A 26 -2.85 4.73 -18.78
N SER A 27 -3.97 4.08 -19.06
CA SER A 27 -4.40 3.74 -20.41
C SER A 27 -4.72 5.02 -21.19
N PRO A 28 -4.13 5.26 -22.38
CA PRO A 28 -4.45 6.43 -23.19
C PRO A 28 -5.91 6.50 -23.66
N ALA A 29 -6.58 5.36 -23.73
CA ALA A 29 -7.95 5.27 -24.26
C ALA A 29 -9.03 5.50 -23.18
N SER A 30 -8.80 5.01 -21.96
CA SER A 30 -9.80 5.02 -20.88
C SER A 30 -9.39 5.83 -19.65
N GLY A 31 -8.12 6.20 -19.51
CA GLY A 31 -7.59 6.83 -18.30
C GLY A 31 -7.49 5.90 -17.10
N GLU A 32 -7.81 4.61 -17.25
CA GLU A 32 -7.70 3.63 -16.17
C GLU A 32 -6.22 3.25 -15.94
N PRO A 33 -5.79 2.98 -14.69
CA PRO A 33 -4.42 2.54 -14.41
C PRO A 33 -4.10 1.20 -15.08
N ILE A 34 -2.97 1.12 -15.79
CA ILE A 34 -2.48 -0.13 -16.39
C ILE A 34 -1.41 -0.82 -15.53
N ILE A 35 -0.97 -0.16 -14.46
CA ILE A 35 0.02 -0.67 -13.50
C ILE A 35 -0.58 -1.51 -12.37
N VAL A 36 -1.85 -1.92 -12.50
CA VAL A 36 -2.55 -2.66 -11.44
C VAL A 36 -1.84 -4.00 -11.22
N PRO A 37 -1.52 -4.37 -9.97
CA PRO A 37 -0.91 -5.66 -9.68
C PRO A 37 -1.79 -6.80 -10.18
N SER A 38 -1.17 -7.86 -10.69
CA SER A 38 -1.86 -9.01 -11.28
C SER A 38 -1.53 -10.31 -10.56
N GLN A 39 -2.39 -11.31 -10.78
CA GLN A 39 -2.21 -12.71 -10.39
C GLN A 39 -1.69 -12.88 -8.95
N ASP A 40 -0.44 -13.30 -8.79
CA ASP A 40 0.15 -13.69 -7.51
C ASP A 40 0.24 -12.55 -6.51
N VAL A 41 0.43 -11.32 -6.98
CA VAL A 41 0.47 -10.14 -6.08
C VAL A 41 -0.91 -9.92 -5.47
N VAL A 42 -1.97 -10.05 -6.27
CA VAL A 42 -3.36 -9.93 -5.78
C VAL A 42 -3.68 -11.06 -4.82
N LEU A 43 -3.25 -12.30 -5.13
CA LEU A 43 -3.45 -13.45 -4.26
C LEU A 43 -2.71 -13.29 -2.92
N GLY A 44 -1.47 -12.78 -2.94
CA GLY A 44 -0.69 -12.51 -1.73
C GLY A 44 -1.37 -11.48 -0.84
N LEU A 45 -1.80 -10.35 -1.42
CA LEU A 45 -2.55 -9.31 -0.69
C LEU A 45 -3.87 -9.87 -0.13
N TYR A 46 -4.61 -10.64 -0.92
CA TYR A 46 -5.84 -11.30 -0.46
C TYR A 46 -5.61 -12.27 0.70
N TYR A 47 -4.54 -13.07 0.64
CA TYR A 47 -4.19 -14.00 1.71
C TYR A 47 -3.79 -13.26 2.99
N MET A 48 -2.97 -12.21 2.90
CA MET A 48 -2.53 -11.43 4.05
C MET A 48 -3.67 -10.66 4.73
N THR A 49 -4.69 -10.26 3.98
CA THR A 49 -5.79 -9.42 4.49
C THR A 49 -7.00 -10.22 4.98
N ARG A 50 -7.03 -11.54 4.76
CA ARG A 50 -8.10 -12.39 5.29
C ARG A 50 -7.94 -12.61 6.79
N GLN A 51 -9.07 -12.74 7.47
CA GLN A 51 -9.14 -13.05 8.90
C GLN A 51 -9.40 -14.54 9.11
N LYS A 52 -8.86 -15.08 10.20
CA LYS A 52 -9.05 -16.46 10.63
C LYS A 52 -9.58 -16.47 12.07
N LEU A 53 -10.68 -17.19 12.28
CA LEU A 53 -11.26 -17.38 13.62
C LEU A 53 -10.37 -18.32 14.45
N ASN A 54 -10.23 -18.03 15.74
CA ASN A 54 -9.40 -18.77 16.69
C ASN A 54 -7.93 -18.86 16.26
N ALA A 55 -7.41 -17.77 15.69
CA ALA A 55 -6.01 -17.68 15.31
C ALA A 55 -5.13 -17.38 16.53
N LYS A 56 -3.84 -17.75 16.45
CA LYS A 56 -2.89 -17.52 17.55
C LYS A 56 -2.71 -16.01 17.77
N GLY A 57 -2.88 -15.55 19.01
CA GLY A 57 -2.75 -14.12 19.34
C GLY A 57 -3.99 -13.27 19.04
N GLU A 58 -5.15 -13.90 18.82
CA GLU A 58 -6.43 -13.20 18.68
C GLU A 58 -6.77 -12.37 19.94
N GLY A 59 -7.27 -11.15 19.73
CA GLY A 59 -7.66 -10.22 20.81
C GLY A 59 -6.50 -9.42 21.41
N MET A 60 -5.26 -9.62 20.96
CA MET A 60 -4.11 -8.82 21.40
C MET A 60 -4.23 -7.35 20.97
N VAL A 61 -3.65 -6.47 21.79
CA VAL A 61 -3.64 -5.01 21.56
C VAL A 61 -2.21 -4.54 21.44
N PHE A 62 -1.88 -3.84 20.36
CA PHE A 62 -0.56 -3.31 20.07
C PHE A 62 -0.56 -1.78 20.08
N ALA A 63 0.52 -1.20 20.60
CA ALA A 63 0.70 0.23 20.71
C ALA A 63 1.12 0.89 19.39
N ASP A 64 1.79 0.17 18.49
CA ASP A 64 2.19 0.64 17.17
C ASP A 64 2.32 -0.51 16.13
N HIS A 65 2.54 -0.14 14.87
CA HIS A 65 2.76 -1.12 13.78
C HIS A 65 4.05 -1.94 13.96
N LYS A 66 5.07 -1.39 14.65
CA LYS A 66 6.36 -2.05 14.84
C LYS A 66 6.24 -3.20 15.83
N GLU A 67 5.46 -3.03 16.88
CA GLU A 67 5.14 -4.05 17.87
C GLU A 67 4.35 -5.20 17.25
N ALA A 68 3.33 -4.89 16.45
CA ALA A 68 2.59 -5.89 15.68
C ALA A 68 3.53 -6.69 14.75
N SER A 69 4.45 -6.01 14.05
CA SER A 69 5.44 -6.66 13.19
C SER A 69 6.39 -7.57 13.99
N ARG A 70 6.91 -7.13 15.14
CA ARG A 70 7.76 -7.98 16.00
C ARG A 70 6.99 -9.20 16.53
N ALA A 71 5.74 -9.03 16.93
CA ALA A 71 4.90 -10.12 17.42
C ALA A 71 4.62 -11.19 16.34
N TYR A 72 4.47 -10.76 15.09
CA TYR A 72 4.37 -11.66 13.94
C TYR A 72 5.67 -12.42 13.68
N HIS A 73 6.81 -11.72 13.58
CA HIS A 73 8.11 -12.37 13.28
C HIS A 73 8.61 -13.30 14.40
N SER A 74 8.20 -13.05 15.66
CA SER A 74 8.48 -13.95 16.79
C SER A 74 7.52 -15.14 16.86
N GLY A 75 6.54 -15.23 15.96
CA GLY A 75 5.55 -16.31 15.93
C GLY A 75 4.56 -16.29 17.09
N ILE A 76 4.45 -15.16 17.80
CA ILE A 76 3.50 -14.99 18.91
C ILE A 76 2.08 -14.83 18.37
N VAL A 77 1.93 -14.18 17.20
CA VAL A 77 0.67 -13.88 16.54
C VAL A 77 0.65 -14.50 15.14
N ASP A 78 -0.49 -15.07 14.74
CA ASP A 78 -0.73 -15.56 13.38
C ASP A 78 -1.06 -14.39 12.43
N LEU A 79 -0.70 -14.50 11.14
CA LEU A 79 -0.87 -13.43 10.15
C LEU A 79 -2.30 -12.91 10.06
N GLN A 80 -3.26 -13.84 10.19
CA GLN A 80 -4.69 -13.59 10.00
C GLN A 80 -5.45 -13.39 11.32
N ALA A 81 -4.73 -13.21 12.44
CA ALA A 81 -5.33 -13.02 13.76
C ALA A 81 -5.97 -11.63 13.89
N ILE A 82 -7.16 -11.60 14.49
CA ILE A 82 -7.87 -10.34 14.75
C ILE A 82 -7.24 -9.65 15.96
N VAL A 83 -6.63 -8.49 15.74
CA VAL A 83 -5.89 -7.72 16.75
C VAL A 83 -6.28 -6.24 16.68
N LYS A 84 -6.03 -5.49 17.76
CA LYS A 84 -6.24 -4.03 17.81
C LYS A 84 -4.88 -3.33 17.77
N VAL A 85 -4.61 -2.57 16.72
CA VAL A 85 -3.39 -1.77 16.61
C VAL A 85 -3.75 -0.30 16.69
N ARG A 86 -3.03 0.47 17.50
CA ARG A 86 -3.15 1.93 17.51
C ARG A 86 -2.46 2.51 16.28
N ILE A 87 -3.20 3.27 15.50
CA ILE A 87 -2.68 4.00 14.34
C ILE A 87 -2.60 5.48 14.72
N VAL A 88 -1.39 6.03 14.69
CA VAL A 88 -1.17 7.48 14.78
C VAL A 88 -1.24 8.01 13.35
N HIS A 89 -2.27 8.78 13.04
CA HIS A 89 -2.36 9.48 11.77
C HIS A 89 -1.73 10.87 11.94
N GLU A 90 -0.54 11.04 11.40
CA GLU A 90 0.05 12.37 11.26
C GLU A 90 -0.66 13.01 10.05
N ALA A 91 -1.56 13.95 10.32
CA ALA A 91 -2.18 14.72 9.25
C ALA A 91 -1.04 15.44 8.53
N LEU A 92 -0.79 15.07 7.27
CA LEU A 92 0.00 15.90 6.38
C LEU A 92 -0.77 17.22 6.28
N ASN A 93 -0.27 18.24 6.97
CA ASN A 93 -0.72 19.61 6.79
C ASN A 93 -0.30 20.01 5.37
N ASP A 94 -1.15 19.68 4.40
CA ASP A 94 -1.16 20.40 3.15
C ASP A 94 -1.43 21.87 3.47
N ILE A 95 -0.65 22.71 2.79
CA ILE A 95 -0.50 24.13 3.00
C ILE A 95 -1.88 24.83 3.02
N GLU A 96 -2.04 25.69 4.04
CA GLU A 96 -3.19 26.55 4.39
C GLU A 96 -4.23 25.99 5.39
N ASN A 97 -4.10 26.48 6.63
CA ASN A 97 -5.16 26.73 7.62
C ASN A 97 -6.42 25.85 7.55
N GLN A 98 -6.55 24.90 8.48
CA GLN A 98 -7.35 25.08 9.70
C GLN A 98 -7.39 23.75 10.45
N SER A 99 -7.02 23.80 11.73
CA SER A 99 -7.10 22.71 12.69
C SER A 99 -8.47 22.02 12.65
N MET A 100 -8.55 20.88 11.97
CA MET A 100 -9.64 19.93 12.15
C MET A 100 -9.14 18.73 12.94
N LYS A 101 -9.58 18.69 14.21
CA LYS A 101 -9.54 17.50 15.05
C LYS A 101 -10.27 16.39 14.30
N VAL A 102 -9.54 15.48 13.66
CA VAL A 102 -10.13 14.26 13.09
C VAL A 102 -10.50 13.36 14.26
N ASN A 103 -11.75 13.45 14.71
CA ASN A 103 -12.35 12.46 15.59
C ASN A 103 -12.39 11.13 14.84
N LEU A 104 -11.55 10.19 15.25
CA LEU A 104 -11.48 8.84 14.74
C LEU A 104 -12.76 8.07 15.13
N LYS A 105 -13.82 8.23 14.34
CA LYS A 105 -15.07 7.47 14.47
C LYS A 105 -15.25 6.54 13.28
N TYR A 106 -14.36 5.56 13.17
CA TYR A 106 -14.65 4.30 12.47
C TYR A 106 -14.68 3.16 13.48
N MET A 107 -15.60 3.29 14.44
CA MET A 107 -16.31 2.15 15.04
C MET A 107 -17.67 2.10 14.35
N LYS A 108 -17.82 1.25 13.35
CA LYS A 108 -19.12 0.68 12.98
C LYS A 108 -18.91 -0.68 12.30
N GLN A 109 -18.86 -1.70 13.14
CA GLN A 109 -19.61 -2.95 12.94
C GLN A 109 -21.13 -2.62 12.94
N PRO A 110 -22.03 -3.48 12.45
CA PRO A 110 -21.92 -4.91 12.16
C PRO A 110 -21.56 -5.27 10.72
#